data_AF-A0A519SFK1-F1
#
_entry.id   AF-A0A519SFK1-F1
#
_cell.length_a   1.000
_cell.length_b   1.000
_cell.length_c   1.000
_cell.angle_alpha   90.00
_cell.angle_beta   90.00
_cell.angle_gamma   90.00
#
_symmetry.space_group_name_H-M   'P 1'
#
loop_
_entity.id
_entity.type
_entity.pdbx_description
1 polymer ?
#
loop_
_entity_poly.entity_id
_entity_poly.type
_entity_poly.pdbx_seq_one_letter_code
_entity_poly.pdbx_strand_id
1 'polypeptide(L)'
;YYFHQFPVYFLFGNLFILLPVNIIMGLGALVLLPYTAFLASCFEWSLNFTNESLKWIANLPFSGISAIYIQWYDFFFLFLGTILIMLAFDLKNKKILMCALLALILFQASVAINKLECFNQRKVIFYSLKRGYATLFITGNLGWLVTDLNKDHKDFIFHIQPSIELYKIAKLRIISIHDSLDTKLFKINQHQIKFYNYKLLVISPSLNNSIIEEYPSFDGLWIHNNPHLELLTLRKSINGNALFIDASNKAYKANKLASEGIKLGFSTFLSRKDPAYILNLK
;
A
#
# COMPACT_ATOMS: atom_id res chain seq x y z
N TYR A 1 -11.15 1.34 -7.96
CA TYR A 1 -9.75 1.55 -8.36
C TYR A 1 -9.10 0.18 -8.51
N TYR A 2 -9.23 -0.45 -9.69
CA TYR A 2 -8.89 -1.86 -9.92
C TYR A 2 -7.45 -2.06 -10.45
N PHE A 3 -6.72 -0.98 -10.69
CA PHE A 3 -5.36 -1.02 -11.22
C PHE A 3 -4.48 -0.09 -10.41
N HIS A 4 -3.60 -0.66 -9.57
CA HIS A 4 -2.52 0.07 -8.90
C HIS A 4 -1.42 0.49 -9.89
N GLN A 5 -1.31 -0.26 -10.98
CA GLN A 5 -0.48 0.04 -12.13
C GLN A 5 -1.34 -0.16 -13.38
N PHE A 6 -1.41 0.84 -14.25
CA PHE A 6 -2.06 0.72 -15.55
C PHE A 6 -1.03 0.26 -16.58
N PRO A 7 -1.12 -0.97 -17.11
CA PRO A 7 -0.22 -1.41 -18.14
C PRO A 7 -0.48 -0.61 -19.42
N VAL A 8 0.48 0.22 -19.84
CA VAL A 8 0.33 1.09 -21.03
C VAL A 8 0.12 0.25 -22.29
N TYR A 9 0.80 -0.88 -22.34
CA TYR A 9 0.70 -1.84 -23.43
C TYR A 9 -0.46 -2.82 -23.24
N PHE A 10 -1.45 -2.56 -22.39
CA PHE A 10 -2.60 -3.45 -22.20
C PHE A 10 -3.30 -3.79 -23.51
N LEU A 11 -3.55 -2.79 -24.34
CA LEU A 11 -4.25 -2.97 -25.62
C LEU A 11 -3.40 -3.80 -26.59
N PHE A 12 -2.11 -3.50 -26.69
CA PHE A 12 -1.17 -4.22 -27.54
C PHE A 12 -0.96 -5.66 -27.07
N GLY A 13 -0.76 -5.87 -25.77
CA GLY A 13 -0.61 -7.19 -25.15
C GLY A 13 -1.85 -8.04 -25.35
N ASN A 14 -3.04 -7.51 -25.10
CA ASN A 14 -4.29 -8.26 -25.30
C ASN A 14 -4.54 -8.61 -26.76
N LEU A 15 -4.26 -7.69 -27.69
CA LEU A 15 -4.37 -7.96 -29.12
C LEU A 15 -3.36 -9.01 -29.57
N PHE A 16 -2.12 -8.93 -29.06
CA PHE A 16 -1.07 -9.89 -29.35
C PHE A 16 -1.40 -11.28 -28.84
N ILE A 17 -1.88 -11.41 -27.58
CA ILE A 17 -2.24 -12.69 -26.94
C ILE A 17 -3.34 -13.43 -27.70
N LEU A 18 -4.26 -12.72 -28.35
CA LEU A 18 -5.40 -13.30 -29.05
C LEU A 18 -4.96 -14.28 -30.17
N LEU A 19 -3.82 -14.03 -30.82
CA LEU A 19 -3.30 -14.87 -31.89
C LEU A 19 -2.76 -16.22 -31.38
N PRO A 20 -1.75 -16.27 -30.49
CA PRO A 20 -1.18 -17.52 -30.00
C PRO A 20 -2.11 -18.29 -29.07
N VAL A 21 -3.06 -17.65 -28.36
CA VAL A 21 -4.02 -18.37 -27.49
C VAL A 21 -4.86 -19.37 -28.27
N ASN A 22 -5.35 -18.98 -29.45
CA ASN A 22 -6.13 -19.89 -30.29
C ASN A 22 -5.31 -21.10 -30.74
N ILE A 23 -4.02 -20.87 -31.06
CA ILE A 23 -3.07 -21.92 -31.45
C ILE A 23 -2.79 -22.85 -30.26
N ILE A 24 -2.53 -22.29 -29.07
CA ILE A 24 -2.27 -23.04 -27.84
C ILE A 24 -3.50 -23.88 -27.45
N MET A 25 -4.71 -23.32 -27.52
CA MET A 25 -5.94 -24.08 -27.21
C MET A 25 -6.16 -25.23 -28.18
N GLY A 26 -5.97 -24.99 -29.49
CA GLY A 26 -6.08 -26.03 -30.51
C GLY A 26 -5.04 -27.14 -30.37
N LEU A 27 -3.77 -26.76 -30.20
CA LEU A 27 -2.67 -27.71 -29.97
C LEU A 27 -2.82 -28.48 -28.66
N GLY A 28 -3.25 -27.81 -27.59
CA GLY A 28 -3.49 -28.43 -26.29
C GLY A 28 -4.58 -29.50 -26.35
N ALA A 29 -5.67 -29.24 -27.10
CA ALA A 29 -6.71 -30.24 -27.33
C ALA A 29 -6.20 -31.44 -28.15
N LEU A 30 -5.39 -31.18 -29.19
CA LEU A 30 -4.82 -32.23 -30.03
C LEU A 30 -3.81 -33.11 -29.29
N VAL A 31 -2.97 -32.54 -28.41
CA VAL A 31 -1.96 -33.28 -27.63
C VAL A 31 -2.58 -34.26 -26.63
N LEU A 32 -3.82 -34.03 -26.20
CA LEU A 32 -4.55 -34.94 -25.31
C LEU A 32 -5.09 -36.19 -26.00
N LEU A 33 -5.08 -36.23 -27.35
CA LEU A 33 -5.49 -37.41 -28.11
C LEU A 33 -4.38 -38.48 -28.13
N PRO A 34 -4.72 -39.76 -28.25
CA PRO A 34 -3.73 -40.80 -28.46
C PRO A 34 -3.01 -40.62 -29.82
N TYR A 35 -1.73 -40.97 -29.88
CA TYR A 35 -0.84 -40.91 -31.08
C TYR A 35 -0.42 -39.51 -31.56
N THR A 36 -0.81 -38.42 -30.90
CA THR A 36 -0.46 -37.04 -31.27
C THR A 36 0.64 -36.43 -30.40
N ALA A 37 1.33 -37.22 -29.59
CA ALA A 37 2.37 -36.75 -28.66
C ALA A 37 3.52 -35.97 -29.35
N PHE A 38 3.77 -36.19 -30.65
CA PHE A 38 4.75 -35.43 -31.42
C PHE A 38 4.42 -33.93 -31.53
N LEU A 39 3.15 -33.54 -31.34
CA LEU A 39 2.70 -32.13 -31.32
C LEU A 39 3.03 -31.43 -29.99
N ALA A 40 3.44 -32.17 -28.95
CA ALA A 40 3.77 -31.60 -27.64
C ALA A 40 4.90 -30.56 -27.74
N SER A 41 5.90 -30.81 -28.59
CA SER A 41 7.00 -29.85 -28.82
C SER A 41 6.52 -28.54 -29.46
N CYS A 42 5.57 -28.61 -30.39
CA CYS A 42 4.95 -27.41 -30.97
C CYS A 42 4.11 -26.64 -29.95
N PHE A 43 3.36 -27.36 -29.11
CA PHE A 43 2.57 -26.78 -28.03
C PHE A 43 3.46 -26.06 -27.00
N GLU A 44 4.52 -26.72 -26.55
CA GLU A 44 5.49 -26.16 -25.61
C GLU A 44 6.20 -24.93 -26.21
N TRP A 45 6.58 -25.00 -27.49
CA TRP A 45 7.16 -23.84 -28.19
C TRP A 45 6.19 -22.66 -28.24
N SER A 46 4.91 -22.88 -28.57
CA SER A 46 3.90 -21.81 -28.59
C SER A 46 3.66 -21.20 -27.20
N LEU A 47 3.64 -22.02 -26.15
CA LEU A 47 3.55 -21.55 -24.76
C LEU A 47 4.75 -20.69 -24.36
N ASN A 48 5.97 -21.18 -24.63
CA ASN A 48 7.20 -20.47 -24.30
C ASN A 48 7.31 -19.17 -25.09
N PHE A 49 7.01 -19.19 -26.39
CA PHE A 49 6.98 -18.00 -27.23
C PHE A 49 6.02 -16.93 -26.70
N THR A 50 4.82 -17.33 -26.28
CA THR A 50 3.80 -16.41 -25.74
C THR A 50 4.26 -15.82 -24.42
N ASN A 51 4.79 -16.65 -23.50
CA ASN A 51 5.27 -16.19 -22.20
C ASN A 51 6.49 -15.26 -22.34
N GLU A 52 7.45 -15.58 -23.20
CA GLU A 52 8.62 -14.72 -23.44
C GLU A 52 8.23 -13.40 -24.10
N SER A 53 7.29 -13.42 -25.06
CA SER A 53 6.77 -12.20 -25.67
C SER A 53 6.06 -11.32 -24.63
N LEU A 54 5.28 -11.91 -23.72
CA LEU A 54 4.62 -11.17 -22.64
C LEU A 54 5.60 -10.59 -21.64
N LYS A 55 6.64 -11.34 -21.27
CA LYS A 55 7.74 -10.83 -20.45
C LYS A 55 8.45 -9.67 -21.13
N TRP A 56 8.69 -9.79 -22.44
CA TRP A 56 9.31 -8.73 -23.23
C TRP A 56 8.46 -7.46 -23.24
N ILE A 57 7.14 -7.57 -23.49
CA ILE A 57 6.20 -6.44 -23.42
C ILE A 57 6.15 -5.84 -22.01
N ALA A 58 6.17 -6.67 -20.97
CA ALA A 58 6.17 -6.22 -19.58
C ALA A 58 7.47 -5.48 -19.20
N ASN A 59 8.59 -5.79 -19.86
CA ASN A 59 9.89 -5.15 -19.62
C ASN A 59 10.14 -3.92 -20.49
N LEU A 60 9.22 -3.56 -21.40
CA LEU A 60 9.34 -2.34 -22.19
C LEU A 60 9.35 -1.10 -21.29
N PRO A 61 10.07 -0.02 -21.67
CA PRO A 61 10.05 1.22 -20.91
C PRO A 61 8.60 1.74 -20.80
N PHE A 62 8.23 2.24 -19.62
CA PHE A 62 6.88 2.72 -19.33
C PHE A 62 5.77 1.66 -19.45
N SER A 63 6.10 0.36 -19.37
CA SER A 63 5.13 -0.72 -19.51
C SER A 63 3.99 -0.66 -18.49
N GLY A 64 4.25 -0.13 -17.31
CA GLY A 64 3.26 0.19 -16.29
C GLY A 64 3.38 1.65 -15.86
N ILE A 65 2.26 2.37 -15.90
CA ILE A 65 2.15 3.63 -15.17
C ILE A 65 1.61 3.31 -13.78
N SER A 66 2.50 3.36 -12.80
CA SER A 66 2.16 3.36 -11.37
C SER A 66 1.78 4.77 -10.92
N ALA A 67 0.86 4.88 -9.95
CA ALA A 67 0.62 6.09 -9.17
C ALA A 67 -0.01 7.33 -9.86
N ILE A 68 -0.85 7.17 -10.90
CA ILE A 68 -1.74 8.29 -11.32
C ILE A 68 -2.99 8.31 -10.44
N TYR A 69 -2.88 8.94 -9.27
CA TYR A 69 -4.03 9.33 -8.46
C TYR A 69 -4.56 10.68 -8.97
N ILE A 70 -5.29 10.63 -10.08
CA ILE A 70 -6.03 11.76 -10.65
C ILE A 70 -7.46 11.65 -10.13
N GLN A 71 -7.95 12.71 -9.48
CA GLN A 71 -9.34 12.75 -9.08
C GLN A 71 -10.22 12.94 -10.31
N TRP A 72 -11.50 12.56 -10.24
CA TRP A 72 -12.37 12.62 -11.43
C TRP A 72 -12.52 14.05 -11.99
N TYR A 73 -12.43 15.08 -11.14
CA TYR A 73 -12.42 16.48 -11.54
C TYR A 73 -11.15 16.85 -12.32
N ASP A 74 -9.99 16.36 -11.89
CA ASP A 74 -8.72 16.58 -12.59
C ASP A 74 -8.78 15.99 -14.00
N PHE A 75 -9.35 14.79 -14.13
CA PHE A 75 -9.57 14.16 -15.43
C PHE A 75 -10.53 14.98 -16.30
N PHE A 76 -11.62 15.47 -15.72
CA PHE A 76 -12.60 16.30 -16.42
C PHE A 76 -11.96 17.59 -16.96
N PHE A 77 -11.23 18.35 -16.14
CA PHE A 77 -10.59 19.59 -16.58
C PHE A 77 -9.49 19.36 -17.61
N LEU A 78 -8.71 18.29 -17.47
CA LEU A 78 -7.70 17.93 -18.45
C LEU A 78 -8.34 17.58 -19.80
N PHE A 79 -9.36 16.71 -19.81
CA PHE A 79 -10.04 16.31 -21.02
C PHE A 79 -10.77 17.49 -21.69
N LEU A 80 -11.50 18.28 -20.91
CA LEU A 80 -12.16 19.51 -21.38
C LEU A 80 -11.15 20.48 -21.99
N GLY A 81 -10.02 20.72 -21.32
CA GLY A 81 -8.94 21.57 -21.82
C GLY A 81 -8.40 21.07 -23.15
N THR A 82 -8.13 19.76 -23.29
CA THR A 82 -7.63 19.19 -24.55
C THR A 82 -8.61 19.32 -25.71
N ILE A 83 -9.91 19.05 -25.49
CA ILE A 83 -10.94 19.22 -26.52
C ILE A 83 -11.07 20.68 -26.94
N LEU A 84 -11.10 21.60 -25.98
CA LEU A 84 -11.20 23.03 -26.26
C LEU A 84 -9.98 23.54 -27.02
N ILE A 85 -8.78 23.01 -26.76
CA ILE A 85 -7.59 23.32 -27.55
C ILE A 85 -7.77 22.87 -29.00
N MET A 86 -8.19 21.63 -29.23
CA MET A 86 -8.43 21.10 -30.58
C MET A 86 -9.45 21.96 -31.34
N LEU A 87 -10.59 22.28 -30.71
CA LEU A 87 -11.62 23.14 -31.28
C LEU A 87 -11.14 24.58 -31.52
N ALA A 88 -10.31 25.13 -30.64
CA ALA A 88 -9.78 26.48 -30.79
C ALA A 88 -8.87 26.60 -32.02
N PHE A 89 -8.08 25.57 -32.31
CA PHE A 89 -7.22 25.52 -33.48
C PHE A 89 -8.01 25.33 -34.78
N ASP A 90 -9.02 24.46 -34.77
CA ASP A 90 -9.87 24.20 -35.95
C ASP A 90 -10.71 25.44 -36.31
N LEU A 91 -11.37 26.03 -35.32
CA LEU A 91 -12.22 27.21 -35.49
C LEU A 91 -11.45 28.54 -35.49
N LYS A 92 -10.13 28.50 -35.25
CA LYS A 92 -9.24 29.67 -35.10
C LYS A 92 -9.78 30.72 -34.12
N ASN A 93 -10.47 30.29 -33.07
CA ASN A 93 -11.22 31.17 -32.17
C ASN A 93 -10.46 31.41 -30.86
N LYS A 94 -10.01 32.66 -30.66
CA LYS A 94 -9.26 33.07 -29.46
C LYS A 94 -10.05 32.92 -28.16
N LYS A 95 -11.38 33.06 -28.18
CA LYS A 95 -12.21 32.93 -26.96
C LYS A 95 -12.23 31.48 -26.47
N ILE A 96 -12.33 30.52 -27.39
CA ILE A 96 -12.29 29.09 -27.08
C ILE A 96 -10.91 28.72 -26.53
N LEU A 97 -9.84 29.28 -27.10
CA LEU A 97 -8.49 29.11 -26.58
C LEU A 97 -8.35 29.62 -25.14
N MET A 98 -8.90 30.79 -24.81
CA MET A 98 -8.89 31.33 -23.44
C MET A 98 -9.65 30.42 -22.46
N CYS A 99 -10.81 29.87 -22.85
CA CYS A 99 -11.52 28.89 -22.04
C CYS A 99 -10.70 27.62 -21.81
N ALA A 100 -9.99 27.15 -22.83
CA ALA A 100 -9.12 25.98 -22.73
C ALA A 100 -7.97 26.21 -21.74
N LEU A 101 -7.32 27.38 -21.83
CA LEU A 101 -6.26 27.79 -20.90
C LEU A 101 -6.78 27.88 -19.47
N LEU A 102 -7.99 28.43 -19.26
CA LEU A 102 -8.60 28.50 -17.94
C LEU A 102 -8.85 27.10 -17.36
N ALA A 103 -9.36 26.16 -18.16
CA ALA A 103 -9.53 24.77 -17.73
C ALA A 103 -8.19 24.12 -17.32
N LEU A 104 -7.12 24.36 -18.07
CA LEU A 104 -5.77 23.87 -17.73
C LEU A 104 -5.19 24.54 -16.48
N ILE A 105 -5.46 25.82 -16.25
CA ILE A 105 -5.06 26.51 -15.03
C ILE A 105 -5.78 25.89 -13.82
N LEU A 106 -7.08 25.61 -13.92
CA LEU A 106 -7.84 24.95 -12.86
C LEU A 106 -7.30 23.55 -12.57
N PHE A 107 -7.00 22.77 -13.62
CA PHE A 107 -6.33 21.48 -13.48
C PHE A 107 -5.00 21.62 -12.73
N GLN A 108 -4.13 22.56 -13.13
CA GLN A 108 -2.85 22.76 -12.47
C GLN A 108 -2.98 23.25 -11.02
N ALA A 109 -3.96 24.10 -10.72
CA ALA A 109 -4.25 24.53 -9.36
C ALA A 109 -4.65 23.34 -8.49
N SER A 110 -5.54 22.46 -8.98
CA SER A 110 -5.94 21.24 -8.28
C SER A 110 -4.75 20.32 -7.98
N VAL A 111 -3.90 20.07 -9.00
CA VAL A 111 -2.69 19.26 -8.84
C VAL A 111 -1.72 19.89 -7.82
N ALA A 112 -1.59 21.21 -7.82
CA ALA A 112 -0.73 21.93 -6.87
C ALA A 112 -1.26 21.82 -5.43
N ILE A 113 -2.57 21.98 -5.21
CA ILE A 113 -3.22 21.82 -3.90
C ILE A 113 -2.98 20.39 -3.39
N ASN A 114 -3.26 19.38 -4.21
CA ASN A 114 -3.02 17.97 -3.85
C ASN A 114 -1.55 17.69 -3.50
N LYS A 115 -0.59 18.39 -4.12
CA LYS A 115 0.83 18.28 -3.75
C LYS A 115 1.14 18.94 -2.41
N LEU A 116 0.56 20.11 -2.15
CA LEU A 116 0.73 20.82 -0.87
C LEU A 116 0.15 20.03 0.30
N GLU A 117 -1.02 19.40 0.12
CA GLU A 117 -1.61 18.51 1.11
C GLU A 117 -0.72 17.31 1.41
N CYS A 118 -0.19 16.64 0.36
CA CYS A 118 0.77 15.55 0.54
C CYS A 118 2.07 16.02 1.21
N PHE A 119 2.50 17.28 1.02
CA PHE A 119 3.71 17.79 1.68
C PHE A 119 3.50 18.09 3.17
N ASN A 120 2.29 18.46 3.56
CA ASN A 120 1.94 18.78 4.95
C ASN A 120 1.39 17.59 5.74
N GLN A 121 1.14 16.45 5.08
CA GLN A 121 0.53 15.29 5.72
C GLN A 121 1.36 14.73 6.88
N ARG A 122 0.66 14.29 7.93
CA ARG A 122 1.24 13.46 8.99
C ARG A 122 0.31 12.31 9.32
N LYS A 123 0.74 11.10 9.02
CA LYS A 123 -0.11 9.91 9.14
C LYS A 123 0.64 8.73 9.72
N VAL A 124 -0.08 7.85 10.40
CA VAL A 124 0.40 6.52 10.80
C VAL A 124 -0.58 5.50 10.25
N ILE A 125 -0.08 4.50 9.56
CA ILE A 125 -0.89 3.47 8.90
C ILE A 125 -0.47 2.12 9.46
N PHE A 126 -1.41 1.43 10.12
CA PHE A 126 -1.24 0.06 10.57
C PHE A 126 -1.84 -0.87 9.53
N TYR A 127 -1.00 -1.71 8.90
CA TYR A 127 -1.49 -2.61 7.86
C TYR A 127 -2.08 -3.87 8.46
N SER A 128 -3.17 -4.32 7.85
CA SER A 128 -3.75 -5.62 8.12
C SER A 128 -3.10 -6.66 7.20
N LEU A 129 -2.19 -7.46 7.77
CA LEU A 129 -1.48 -8.53 7.07
C LEU A 129 -2.00 -9.90 7.51
N LYS A 130 -1.78 -10.93 6.68
CA LYS A 130 -2.07 -12.32 7.05
C LYS A 130 -1.03 -12.87 8.04
N ARG A 131 0.24 -12.50 7.85
CA ARG A 131 1.40 -12.87 8.67
C ARG A 131 2.34 -11.66 8.79
N GLY A 132 3.12 -11.62 9.85
CA GLY A 132 4.07 -10.54 10.11
C GLY A 132 3.41 -9.25 10.59
N TYR A 133 4.09 -8.14 10.36
CA TYR A 133 3.61 -6.82 10.76
C TYR A 133 4.12 -5.74 9.82
N ALA A 134 3.33 -4.67 9.67
CA ALA A 134 3.78 -3.47 8.99
C ALA A 134 3.06 -2.25 9.56
N THR A 135 3.83 -1.22 9.87
CA THR A 135 3.32 0.10 10.25
C THR A 135 4.12 1.18 9.53
N LEU A 136 3.44 2.06 8.81
CA LEU A 136 4.06 3.15 8.06
C LEU A 136 3.80 4.49 8.75
N PHE A 137 4.87 5.22 9.06
CA PHE A 137 4.85 6.56 9.62
C PHE A 137 5.23 7.55 8.53
N ILE A 138 4.36 8.52 8.24
CA ILE A 138 4.47 9.43 7.09
C ILE A 138 4.57 10.86 7.58
N THR A 139 5.55 11.61 7.10
CA THR A 139 5.60 13.07 7.19
C THR A 139 6.01 13.68 5.86
N GLY A 140 5.12 14.46 5.25
CA GLY A 140 5.33 14.99 3.90
C GLY A 140 5.62 13.87 2.91
N ASN A 141 6.80 13.90 2.28
CA ASN A 141 7.27 12.86 1.35
C ASN A 141 8.29 11.88 1.98
N LEU A 142 8.46 11.91 3.30
CA LEU A 142 9.33 11.00 4.06
C LEU A 142 8.48 9.93 4.74
N GLY A 143 8.97 8.69 4.73
CA GLY A 143 8.30 7.57 5.38
C GLY A 143 9.27 6.67 6.14
N TRP A 144 8.84 6.20 7.31
CA TRP A 144 9.48 5.11 8.05
C TRP A 144 8.53 3.93 8.09
N LEU A 145 8.92 2.82 7.48
CA LEU A 145 8.17 1.58 7.49
C LEU A 145 8.79 0.62 8.49
N VAL A 146 8.05 0.32 9.55
CA VAL A 146 8.43 -0.68 10.55
C VAL A 146 7.79 -2.01 10.15
N THR A 147 8.58 -2.94 9.62
CA THR A 147 8.07 -4.22 9.08
C THR A 147 9.14 -5.32 9.09
N ASP A 148 8.70 -6.57 9.06
CA ASP A 148 9.50 -7.76 8.77
C ASP A 148 9.50 -8.16 7.28
N LEU A 149 8.74 -7.45 6.43
CA LEU A 149 8.61 -7.76 5.01
C LEU A 149 9.73 -7.15 4.15
N ASN A 150 10.20 -7.92 3.18
CA ASN A 150 11.05 -7.41 2.10
C ASN A 150 10.21 -6.75 0.98
N LYS A 151 10.81 -5.85 0.21
CA LYS A 151 10.16 -5.09 -0.88
C LYS A 151 9.58 -5.99 -1.97
N ASP A 152 10.23 -7.11 -2.26
CA ASP A 152 9.80 -8.05 -3.30
C ASP A 152 8.69 -9.00 -2.82
N HIS A 153 8.33 -8.95 -1.53
CA HIS A 153 7.30 -9.81 -0.98
C HIS A 153 5.91 -9.39 -1.51
N LYS A 154 5.08 -10.37 -1.89
CA LYS A 154 3.73 -10.10 -2.42
C LYS A 154 2.91 -9.21 -1.49
N ASP A 155 2.93 -9.48 -0.19
CA ASP A 155 2.19 -8.68 0.80
C ASP A 155 2.68 -7.22 0.84
N PHE A 156 3.96 -6.96 0.60
CA PHE A 156 4.48 -5.60 0.48
C PHE A 156 3.90 -4.90 -0.75
N ILE A 157 3.97 -5.56 -1.91
CA ILE A 157 3.49 -5.01 -3.19
C ILE A 157 1.98 -4.75 -3.17
N PHE A 158 1.19 -5.62 -2.53
CA PHE A 158 -0.27 -5.49 -2.55
C PHE A 158 -0.82 -4.62 -1.42
N HIS A 159 -0.22 -4.62 -0.23
CA HIS A 159 -0.77 -3.89 0.92
C HIS A 159 -0.05 -2.58 1.20
N ILE A 160 1.26 -2.48 0.98
CA ILE A 160 2.09 -1.35 1.43
C ILE A 160 2.43 -0.43 0.26
N GLN A 161 2.91 -0.97 -0.85
CA GLN A 161 3.30 -0.21 -2.04
C GLN A 161 2.22 0.78 -2.52
N PRO A 162 0.92 0.43 -2.57
CA PRO A 162 -0.11 1.37 -3.03
C PRO A 162 -0.21 2.63 -2.17
N SER A 163 -0.01 2.48 -0.86
CA SER A 163 -0.04 3.63 0.06
C SER A 163 1.22 4.49 -0.01
N ILE A 164 2.39 3.89 -0.25
CA ILE A 164 3.64 4.65 -0.50
C ILE A 164 3.44 5.55 -1.73
N GLU A 165 2.83 5.01 -2.79
CA GLU A 165 2.52 5.72 -4.02
C GLU A 165 1.42 6.78 -3.82
N LEU A 166 0.30 6.41 -3.17
CA LEU A 166 -0.81 7.32 -2.88
C LEU A 166 -0.37 8.56 -2.11
N TYR A 167 0.47 8.36 -1.09
CA TYR A 167 0.97 9.43 -0.24
C TYR A 167 2.28 10.06 -0.76
N LYS A 168 2.70 9.73 -2.00
CA LYS A 168 3.84 10.36 -2.70
C LYS A 168 5.14 10.35 -1.87
N ILE A 169 5.40 9.23 -1.20
CA ILE A 169 6.59 9.08 -0.36
C ILE A 169 7.81 8.90 -1.26
N ALA A 170 8.69 9.89 -1.28
CA ALA A 170 9.90 9.90 -2.09
C ALA A 170 11.08 9.18 -1.41
N LYS A 171 11.15 9.26 -0.07
CA LYS A 171 12.22 8.61 0.71
C LYS A 171 11.61 7.71 1.77
N LEU A 172 11.73 6.40 1.56
CA LEU A 172 11.28 5.38 2.49
C LEU A 172 12.48 4.74 3.21
N ARG A 173 12.45 4.74 4.54
CA ARG A 173 13.35 3.93 5.36
C ARG A 173 12.60 2.72 5.89
N ILE A 174 13.10 1.53 5.59
CA ILE A 174 12.56 0.26 6.10
C ILE A 174 13.38 -0.13 7.32
N ILE A 175 12.71 -0.46 8.42
CA ILE A 175 13.30 -0.69 9.73
C ILE A 175 12.60 -1.89 10.37
N SER A 176 13.33 -2.73 11.10
CA SER A 176 12.76 -3.79 11.92
C SER A 176 12.30 -3.24 13.26
N ILE A 177 11.30 -3.87 13.89
CA ILE A 177 10.81 -3.46 15.21
C ILE A 177 11.88 -3.54 16.32
N HIS A 178 12.92 -4.33 16.10
CA HIS A 178 14.03 -4.51 17.05
C HIS A 178 15.20 -3.55 16.83
N ASP A 179 15.20 -2.81 15.72
CA ASP A 179 16.26 -1.85 15.43
C ASP A 179 16.12 -0.62 16.33
N SER A 180 17.25 0.05 16.56
CA SER A 180 17.28 1.35 17.23
C SER A 180 17.59 2.45 16.21
N LEU A 181 16.74 3.46 16.14
CA LEU A 181 16.99 4.66 15.34
C LEU A 181 16.53 5.88 16.12
N ASP A 182 17.42 6.85 16.30
CA ASP A 182 17.09 8.15 16.88
C ASP A 182 17.26 9.24 15.82
N THR A 183 16.14 9.83 15.41
CA THR A 183 16.13 11.04 14.59
C THR A 183 15.23 12.09 15.24
N LYS A 184 15.37 13.35 14.79
CA LYS A 184 14.54 14.47 15.28
C LYS A 184 13.03 14.22 15.12
N LEU A 185 12.61 13.47 14.09
CA LEU A 185 11.20 13.27 13.72
C LEU A 185 10.66 11.89 14.13
N PHE A 186 11.52 10.89 14.14
CA PHE A 186 11.17 9.50 14.41
C PHE A 186 12.22 8.87 15.32
N LYS A 187 11.77 8.26 16.41
CA LYS A 187 12.59 7.45 17.30
C LYS A 187 11.96 6.08 17.44
N ILE A 188 12.77 5.04 17.31
CA ILE A 188 12.41 3.67 17.66
C ILE A 188 13.49 3.10 18.57
N ASN A 189 13.04 2.60 19.70
CA ASN A 189 13.77 1.75 20.62
C ASN A 189 12.96 0.44 20.71
N GLN A 190 13.61 -0.66 21.10
CA GLN A 190 13.05 -2.03 21.11
C GLN A 190 11.58 -2.15 21.60
N HIS A 191 11.15 -1.28 22.51
CA HIS A 191 9.80 -1.28 23.09
C HIS A 191 9.00 -0.01 22.84
N GLN A 192 9.57 1.04 22.25
CA GLN A 192 8.91 2.34 22.14
C GLN A 192 9.16 2.97 20.77
N ILE A 193 8.09 3.42 20.14
CA ILE A 193 8.14 4.19 18.91
C ILE A 193 7.57 5.58 19.20
N LYS A 194 8.35 6.62 18.92
CA LYS A 194 7.92 8.01 19.01
C LYS A 194 8.01 8.66 17.63
N PHE A 195 6.87 9.14 17.16
CA PHE A 195 6.76 9.88 15.91
C PHE A 195 6.11 11.24 16.19
N TYR A 196 6.90 12.32 16.15
CA TYR A 196 6.50 13.62 16.69
C TYR A 196 6.00 13.51 18.15
N ASN A 197 4.73 13.83 18.37
CA ASN A 197 4.07 13.78 19.67
C ASN A 197 3.35 12.45 19.88
N TYR A 198 3.22 11.62 18.83
CA TYR A 198 2.58 10.32 18.92
C TYR A 198 3.56 9.31 19.50
N LYS A 199 3.18 8.68 20.60
CA LYS A 199 3.97 7.66 21.31
C LYS A 199 3.25 6.33 21.29
N LEU A 200 3.97 5.29 20.93
CA LEU A 200 3.46 3.95 20.82
C LEU A 200 4.37 2.98 21.58
N LEU A 201 3.77 2.16 22.44
CA LEU A 201 4.48 1.13 23.19
C LEU A 201 4.33 -0.22 22.48
N VAL A 202 5.45 -0.86 22.16
CA VAL A 202 5.50 -2.19 21.59
C VAL A 202 5.62 -3.21 22.71
N ILE A 203 4.54 -3.95 22.95
CA ILE A 203 4.45 -5.02 23.93
C ILE A 203 4.82 -6.33 23.24
N SER A 204 6.01 -6.83 23.53
CA SER A 204 6.53 -8.09 23.00
C SER A 204 6.93 -9.04 24.13
N PRO A 205 7.25 -10.32 23.85
CA PRO A 205 7.65 -11.27 24.89
C PRO A 205 8.83 -10.81 25.77
N SER A 206 9.65 -9.89 25.28
CA SER A 206 10.74 -9.29 26.06
C SER A 206 10.28 -8.40 27.22
N LEU A 207 9.02 -7.97 27.22
CA LEU A 207 8.36 -7.26 28.34
C LEU A 207 7.52 -8.21 29.22
N ASN A 208 7.59 -9.53 28.99
CA ASN A 208 6.92 -10.46 29.88
C ASN A 208 7.52 -10.30 31.29
N ASN A 209 6.66 -10.09 32.29
CA ASN A 209 7.03 -9.90 33.70
C ASN A 209 7.79 -8.60 34.03
N SER A 210 7.94 -7.66 33.08
CA SER A 210 8.50 -6.35 33.42
C SER A 210 7.48 -5.51 34.19
N ILE A 211 7.90 -4.92 35.31
CA ILE A 211 7.08 -3.97 36.07
C ILE A 211 7.21 -2.60 35.38
N ILE A 212 6.08 -2.05 34.97
CA ILE A 212 6.04 -0.71 34.38
C ILE A 212 5.79 0.28 35.50
N GLU A 213 6.82 1.03 35.84
CA GLU A 213 6.78 2.08 36.86
C GLU A 213 6.21 3.38 36.29
N GLU A 214 5.69 4.25 37.17
CA GLU A 214 5.29 5.64 36.86
C GLU A 214 4.08 5.86 35.93
N TYR A 215 3.26 4.83 35.66
CA TYR A 215 2.00 4.95 34.88
C TYR A 215 2.15 5.77 33.58
N PRO A 216 3.05 5.36 32.66
CA PRO A 216 3.40 6.16 31.50
C PRO A 216 2.20 6.33 30.55
N SER A 217 2.16 7.49 29.89
CA SER A 217 1.16 7.82 28.89
C SER A 217 1.66 7.53 27.47
N PHE A 218 0.91 6.69 26.76
CA PHE A 218 1.09 6.37 25.35
C PHE A 218 -0.22 6.59 24.59
N ASP A 219 -0.13 6.96 23.32
CA ASP A 219 -1.33 7.12 22.50
C ASP A 219 -1.86 5.76 22.02
N GLY A 220 -0.96 4.78 21.85
CA GLY A 220 -1.29 3.44 21.42
C GLY A 220 -0.39 2.36 21.97
N LEU A 221 -0.94 1.16 22.07
CA LEU A 221 -0.28 -0.06 22.51
C LEU A 221 -0.24 -1.03 21.34
N TRP A 222 0.92 -1.53 20.96
CA TRP A 222 1.10 -2.49 19.88
C TRP A 222 1.52 -3.84 20.45
N ILE A 223 0.63 -4.82 20.36
CA ILE A 223 0.85 -6.21 20.79
C ILE A 223 1.57 -6.96 19.67
N HIS A 224 2.79 -7.41 19.94
CA HIS A 224 3.69 -8.03 18.97
C HIS A 224 4.23 -9.38 19.47
N ASN A 225 4.18 -10.41 18.62
CA ASN A 225 4.81 -11.72 18.81
C ASN A 225 4.36 -12.51 20.06
N ASN A 226 3.06 -12.59 20.33
CA ASN A 226 2.46 -13.45 21.36
C ASN A 226 2.97 -13.25 22.80
N PRO A 227 3.00 -12.02 23.33
CA PRO A 227 3.39 -11.76 24.71
C PRO A 227 2.46 -12.50 25.70
N HIS A 228 3.01 -12.82 26.88
CA HIS A 228 2.24 -13.31 28.01
C HIS A 228 1.79 -12.12 28.83
N LEU A 229 0.56 -11.66 28.59
CA LEU A 229 0.01 -10.48 29.25
C LEU A 229 -1.43 -10.68 29.68
N GLU A 230 -1.80 -9.93 30.72
CA GLU A 230 -3.17 -9.80 31.20
C GLU A 230 -3.61 -8.35 30.95
N LEU A 231 -4.57 -8.12 30.05
CA LEU A 231 -4.92 -6.74 29.64
C LEU A 231 -5.44 -5.88 30.81
N LEU A 232 -6.02 -6.53 31.82
CA LEU A 232 -6.49 -5.88 33.05
C LEU A 232 -5.35 -5.24 33.85
N THR A 233 -4.22 -5.94 34.01
CA THR A 233 -3.06 -5.38 34.73
C THR A 233 -2.43 -4.26 33.92
N LEU A 234 -2.37 -4.43 32.60
CA LEU A 234 -1.84 -3.43 31.69
C LEU A 234 -2.66 -2.13 31.68
N ARG A 235 -3.99 -2.22 31.73
CA ARG A 235 -4.89 -1.05 31.85
C ARG A 235 -4.68 -0.29 33.17
N LYS A 236 -4.25 -0.98 34.23
CA LYS A 236 -3.96 -0.36 35.54
C LYS A 236 -2.56 0.26 35.62
N SER A 237 -1.63 -0.17 34.77
CA SER A 237 -0.24 0.30 34.79
C SER A 237 0.12 1.27 33.66
N ILE A 238 -0.73 1.42 32.64
CA ILE A 238 -0.44 2.27 31.47
C ILE A 238 -1.68 3.05 31.04
N ASN A 239 -1.49 4.35 30.79
CA ASN A 239 -2.51 5.17 30.14
C ASN A 239 -2.36 5.07 28.62
N GLY A 240 -3.20 4.24 27.98
CA GLY A 240 -3.26 4.12 26.53
C GLY A 240 -4.68 3.84 26.05
N ASN A 241 -5.08 4.48 24.95
CA ASN A 241 -6.48 4.42 24.46
C ASN A 241 -6.67 3.52 23.25
N ALA A 242 -5.61 3.23 22.51
CA ALA A 242 -5.66 2.34 21.34
C ALA A 242 -4.86 1.06 21.57
N LEU A 243 -5.40 -0.07 21.10
CA LEU A 243 -4.79 -1.39 21.14
C LEU A 243 -4.66 -1.95 19.72
N PHE A 244 -3.44 -2.06 19.22
CA PHE A 244 -3.09 -2.60 17.90
C PHE A 244 -2.54 -4.02 18.05
N ILE A 245 -3.21 -4.99 17.44
CA ILE A 245 -2.81 -6.40 17.50
C ILE A 245 -2.39 -6.84 16.10
N ASP A 246 -1.08 -7.07 15.92
CA ASP A 246 -0.55 -7.47 14.62
C ASP A 246 -0.75 -8.96 14.30
N ALA A 247 -0.44 -9.35 13.06
CA ALA A 247 -0.62 -10.71 12.58
C ALA A 247 0.50 -11.68 12.99
N SER A 248 1.53 -11.23 13.72
CA SER A 248 2.51 -12.14 14.32
C SER A 248 1.90 -12.92 15.50
N ASN A 249 0.78 -12.44 16.05
CA ASN A 249 0.03 -13.14 17.09
C ASN A 249 -0.78 -14.34 16.54
N LYS A 250 -0.82 -15.42 17.32
CA LYS A 250 -1.67 -16.59 17.09
C LYS A 250 -3.12 -16.14 17.09
N ALA A 251 -3.90 -16.58 16.09
CA ALA A 251 -5.24 -16.07 15.84
C ALA A 251 -6.17 -16.16 17.07
N TYR A 252 -6.14 -17.27 17.81
CA TYR A 252 -6.96 -17.42 19.02
C TYR A 252 -6.60 -16.42 20.13
N LYS A 253 -5.30 -16.15 20.35
CA LYS A 253 -4.83 -15.15 21.33
C LYS A 253 -5.23 -13.75 20.89
N ALA A 254 -5.01 -13.43 19.62
CA ALA A 254 -5.31 -12.13 19.05
C ALA A 254 -6.82 -11.80 19.15
N ASN A 255 -7.70 -12.76 18.83
CA ASN A 255 -9.15 -12.61 18.97
C ASN A 255 -9.58 -12.42 20.44
N LYS A 256 -9.00 -13.21 21.35
CA LYS A 256 -9.26 -13.08 22.80
C LYS A 256 -8.87 -11.69 23.30
N LEU A 257 -7.64 -11.25 23.02
CA LEU A 257 -7.13 -9.93 23.39
C LEU A 257 -7.97 -8.81 22.77
N ALA A 258 -8.43 -8.98 21.54
CA ALA A 258 -9.27 -7.98 20.91
C ALA A 258 -10.62 -7.83 21.64
N SER A 259 -11.27 -8.95 21.97
CA SER A 259 -12.54 -8.93 22.71
C SER A 259 -12.40 -8.37 24.13
N GLU A 260 -11.29 -8.67 24.80
CA GLU A 260 -10.96 -8.14 26.13
C GLU A 260 -10.66 -6.64 26.06
N GLY A 261 -9.91 -6.20 25.05
CA GLY A 261 -9.59 -4.79 24.83
C GLY A 261 -10.84 -3.93 24.67
N ILE A 262 -11.80 -4.39 23.86
CA ILE A 262 -13.10 -3.71 23.67
C ILE A 262 -13.86 -3.60 25.00
N LYS A 263 -13.92 -4.67 25.81
CA LYS A 263 -14.57 -4.66 27.13
C LYS A 263 -13.92 -3.67 28.12
N LEU A 264 -12.62 -3.46 27.98
CA LEU A 264 -11.84 -2.54 28.82
C LEU A 264 -11.80 -1.09 28.29
N GLY A 265 -12.54 -0.82 27.20
CA GLY A 265 -12.68 0.52 26.63
C GLY A 265 -11.53 0.95 25.70
N PHE A 266 -10.70 0.02 25.22
CA PHE A 266 -9.69 0.34 24.20
C PHE A 266 -10.31 0.42 22.80
N SER A 267 -9.90 1.43 22.03
CA SER A 267 -10.06 1.42 20.57
C SER A 267 -9.17 0.33 20.00
N THR A 268 -9.77 -0.80 19.61
CA THR A 268 -9.02 -2.02 19.28
C THR A 268 -8.99 -2.25 17.78
N PHE A 269 -7.80 -2.51 17.26
CA PHE A 269 -7.54 -2.87 15.87
C PHE A 269 -6.91 -4.26 15.81
N LEU A 270 -7.50 -5.15 15.00
CA LEU A 270 -7.03 -6.51 14.82
C LEU A 270 -6.63 -6.76 13.36
N SER A 271 -5.33 -6.98 13.16
CA SER A 271 -4.81 -7.45 11.87
C SER A 271 -5.46 -8.80 11.49
N ARG A 272 -5.79 -8.96 10.20
CA ARG A 272 -6.60 -10.02 9.56
C ARG A 272 -8.10 -9.77 9.50
N LYS A 273 -8.68 -9.05 10.45
CA LYS A 273 -10.14 -8.81 10.50
C LYS A 273 -10.51 -7.45 9.95
N ASP A 274 -9.74 -6.44 10.33
CA ASP A 274 -10.03 -5.05 9.97
C ASP A 274 -9.23 -4.63 8.72
N PRO A 275 -9.74 -3.72 7.88
CA PRO A 275 -8.94 -3.06 6.84
C PRO A 275 -7.84 -2.22 7.49
N ALA A 276 -6.79 -1.82 6.75
CA ALA A 276 -5.70 -1.03 7.31
C ALA A 276 -6.21 0.21 8.08
N TYR A 277 -5.66 0.44 9.27
CA TYR A 277 -6.09 1.52 10.15
C TYR A 277 -5.21 2.75 9.96
N ILE A 278 -5.83 3.88 9.60
CA ILE A 278 -5.13 5.12 9.27
C ILE A 278 -5.41 6.15 10.38
N LEU A 279 -4.35 6.56 11.06
CA LEU A 279 -4.35 7.67 12.01
C LEU A 279 -3.81 8.93 11.35
N ASN A 280 -4.64 9.96 11.26
CA ASN A 280 -4.20 11.30 10.85
C ASN A 280 -3.75 12.06 12.09
N LEU A 281 -2.47 12.43 12.15
CA LEU A 281 -1.88 13.17 13.26
C LEU A 281 -1.87 14.69 13.02
N LYS A 282 -2.06 15.10 11.76
CA LYS A 282 -2.47 16.41 11.25
C LYS A 282 -2.53 16.35 9.72
#